data_AF-A0A7G2IQ28-F1
#
_entry.id   AF-A0A7G2IQ28-F1
#
_cell.length_a   1.000
_cell.length_b   1.000
_cell.length_c   1.000
_cell.angle_alpha   90.00
_cell.angle_beta   90.00
_cell.angle_gamma   90.00
#
_symmetry.space_group_name_H-M   'P 1'
#
loop_
_entity.id
_entity.type
_entity.pdbx_description
1 polymer ?
#
loop_
_entity_poly.entity_id
_entity_poly.type
_entity_poly.pdbx_seq_one_letter_code
_entity_poly.pdbx_strand_id
1 'polypeptide(L)'
;MSDIIPGYCTLCRSRCGTLNEVANDHLIKVRANPEHPNGKAMCMKGKAAPELVDSANRILYPMKRTHPKGAENPGWKRISWEEAMSTIAGQLEKFKRENGAESVAFGFTSPSGTPLSDAIEWLERFVRIYGSPNTSYGTEICNWHKDVAHRWTFGCGIPVADYSHADLILLWGHNPANTWLAQASAIGTGRNNGAKLIVVDPRPTPLAKEANAWLDVNPGTDGALALGLSHLLVERNLFNHEFVRNWTNGPLLVRNDNGYFLREKDINPLAISNRYTVWDEHNQQVTFIDSETRTEETLTPTAALEGNVEVAIADGAKNFLPNGVFIF
;
A
#
# COMPACT_ATOMS: atom_id res chain seq x y z
N MET A 1 9.79 -42.18 12.83
CA MET A 1 10.44 -40.95 13.35
C MET A 1 9.80 -39.77 12.65
N SER A 2 9.66 -38.64 13.35
CA SER A 2 9.16 -37.40 12.76
C SER A 2 10.31 -36.42 12.58
N ASP A 3 10.43 -35.83 11.41
CA ASP A 3 11.40 -34.79 11.10
C ASP A 3 10.78 -33.41 11.30
N ILE A 4 11.57 -32.46 11.82
CA ILE A 4 11.14 -31.06 11.97
C ILE A 4 11.86 -30.24 10.91
N ILE A 5 11.08 -29.66 10.00
CA ILE A 5 11.59 -28.91 8.85
C ILE A 5 11.21 -27.42 9.03
N PRO A 6 12.19 -26.51 9.11
CA PRO A 6 11.92 -25.07 9.14
C PRO A 6 11.33 -24.60 7.80
N GLY A 7 10.40 -23.65 7.84
CA GLY A 7 9.82 -23.05 6.65
C GLY A 7 9.07 -21.76 6.95
N TYR A 8 8.15 -21.39 6.07
CA TYR A 8 7.23 -20.28 6.27
C TYR A 8 5.87 -20.57 5.62
N CYS A 9 4.83 -19.92 6.13
CA CYS A 9 3.47 -20.08 5.62
C CYS A 9 3.23 -19.13 4.46
N THR A 10 2.85 -19.66 3.29
CA THR A 10 2.62 -18.90 2.06
C THR A 10 1.16 -18.44 1.87
N LEU A 11 0.27 -18.76 2.81
CA LEU A 11 -1.18 -18.47 2.66
C LEU A 11 -1.52 -16.98 2.69
N CYS A 12 -0.66 -16.12 3.24
CA CYS A 12 -0.87 -14.68 3.21
C CYS A 12 0.46 -13.91 3.23
N ARG A 13 0.35 -12.59 3.02
CA ARG A 13 1.48 -11.66 2.96
C ARG A 13 2.37 -11.64 4.20
N SER A 14 1.90 -12.11 5.36
CA SER A 14 2.67 -12.08 6.61
C SER A 14 3.88 -13.03 6.60
N ARG A 15 3.87 -14.09 5.77
CA ARG A 15 4.95 -15.08 5.66
C ARG A 15 5.48 -15.53 7.03
N CYS A 16 4.57 -15.95 7.92
CA CYS A 16 4.93 -16.37 9.27
C CYS A 16 5.89 -17.57 9.20
N GLY A 17 7.00 -17.52 9.93
CA GLY A 17 7.93 -18.63 10.03
C GLY A 17 7.30 -19.85 10.70
N THR A 18 7.62 -21.04 10.20
CA THR A 18 7.01 -22.29 10.63
C THR A 18 8.05 -23.35 10.98
N LEU A 19 7.70 -24.22 11.92
CA LEU A 19 8.31 -25.51 12.15
C LEU A 19 7.29 -26.57 11.73
N ASN A 20 7.63 -27.35 10.72
CA ASN A 20 6.76 -28.32 10.07
C ASN A 20 7.19 -29.72 10.48
N GLU A 21 6.32 -30.44 11.18
CA GLU A 21 6.58 -31.80 11.62
C GLU A 21 6.05 -32.78 10.57
N VAL A 22 6.97 -33.55 9.99
CA VAL A 22 6.69 -34.52 8.94
C VAL A 22 6.97 -35.92 9.46
N ALA A 23 6.03 -36.83 9.30
CA ALA A 23 6.22 -38.24 9.64
C ALA A 23 5.60 -39.11 8.55
N ASN A 24 6.33 -40.13 8.10
CA ASN A 24 5.90 -41.05 7.05
C ASN A 24 5.41 -40.32 5.79
N ASP A 25 6.15 -39.30 5.33
CA ASP A 25 5.80 -38.42 4.19
C ASP A 25 4.51 -37.59 4.34
N HIS A 26 3.91 -37.52 5.53
CA HIS A 26 2.76 -36.68 5.82
C HIS A 26 3.14 -35.48 6.69
N LEU A 27 2.58 -34.31 6.35
CA LEU A 27 2.67 -33.12 7.19
C LEU A 27 1.70 -33.26 8.36
N ILE A 28 2.21 -33.60 9.54
CA ILE A 28 1.37 -33.90 10.71
C ILE A 28 0.98 -32.64 11.47
N LYS A 29 1.91 -31.68 11.58
CA LYS A 29 1.71 -30.50 12.41
C LYS A 29 2.53 -29.32 11.95
N VAL A 30 1.95 -28.12 12.08
CA VAL A 30 2.64 -26.86 11.84
C VAL A 30 2.60 -25.99 13.09
N ARG A 31 3.77 -25.48 13.49
CA ARG A 31 3.92 -24.59 14.65
C ARG A 31 4.65 -23.31 14.25
N ALA A 32 4.45 -22.27 15.04
CA ALA A 32 5.24 -21.04 14.98
C ALA A 32 6.74 -21.34 15.14
N ASN A 33 7.59 -20.68 14.34
CA ASN A 33 9.04 -20.68 14.51
C ASN A 33 9.49 -19.35 15.14
N PRO A 34 9.74 -19.27 16.47
CA PRO A 34 10.10 -18.02 17.14
C PRO A 34 11.38 -17.36 16.63
N GLU A 35 12.30 -18.14 16.04
CA GLU A 35 13.57 -17.65 15.48
C GLU A 35 13.37 -16.85 14.19
N HIS A 36 12.23 -17.02 13.52
CA HIS A 36 11.91 -16.26 12.31
C HIS A 36 11.35 -14.87 12.70
N PRO A 37 11.71 -13.78 12.00
CA PRO A 37 11.26 -12.41 12.35
C PRO A 37 9.74 -12.27 12.53
N ASN A 38 8.98 -12.90 11.64
CA ASN A 38 7.50 -12.94 11.67
C ASN A 38 6.91 -14.22 12.27
N GLY A 39 7.72 -15.06 12.94
CA GLY A 39 7.33 -16.40 13.35
C GLY A 39 6.88 -16.53 14.80
N LYS A 40 6.96 -15.48 15.62
CA LYS A 40 6.49 -15.48 17.02
C LYS A 40 4.99 -15.72 17.16
N ALA A 41 4.19 -15.34 16.15
CA ALA A 41 2.75 -15.55 16.14
C ALA A 41 2.30 -16.19 14.82
N MET A 42 1.40 -17.17 14.91
CA MET A 42 0.85 -17.89 13.76
C MET A 42 -0.67 -18.05 13.93
N CYS A 43 -1.40 -17.77 12.85
CA CYS A 43 -2.86 -17.89 12.85
C CYS A 43 -3.33 -19.34 12.77
N MET A 44 -4.59 -19.58 13.13
CA MET A 44 -5.17 -20.93 13.11
C MET A 44 -5.15 -21.56 11.70
N LYS A 45 -5.30 -20.75 10.64
CA LYS A 45 -5.23 -21.22 9.25
C LYS A 45 -3.87 -21.83 8.91
N GLY A 46 -2.78 -21.21 9.39
CA GLY A 46 -1.43 -21.75 9.20
C GLY A 46 -1.21 -23.06 9.96
N LYS A 47 -1.75 -23.15 11.18
CA LYS A 47 -1.68 -24.38 12.01
C LYS A 47 -2.48 -25.54 11.40
N ALA A 48 -3.58 -25.22 10.69
CA ALA A 48 -4.43 -26.18 9.99
C ALA A 48 -3.92 -26.57 8.59
N ALA A 49 -2.71 -26.17 8.19
CA ALA A 49 -2.13 -26.56 6.92
C ALA A 49 -2.11 -28.09 6.65
N PRO A 50 -1.90 -28.98 7.65
CA PRO A 50 -2.06 -30.43 7.47
C PRO A 50 -3.40 -30.82 6.82
N GLU A 51 -4.50 -30.23 7.30
CA GLU A 51 -5.86 -30.52 6.81
C GLU A 51 -6.06 -30.10 5.34
N LEU A 52 -5.36 -29.05 4.90
CA LEU A 52 -5.39 -28.60 3.52
C LEU A 52 -4.57 -29.52 2.60
N VAL A 53 -3.41 -29.97 3.08
CA VAL A 53 -2.51 -30.87 2.34
C VAL A 53 -3.17 -32.24 2.12
N ASP A 54 -3.81 -32.78 3.16
CA ASP A 54 -4.45 -34.10 3.14
C ASP A 54 -5.96 -34.04 2.82
N SER A 55 -6.47 -32.88 2.39
CA SER A 55 -7.88 -32.72 2.06
C SER A 55 -8.32 -33.66 0.92
N ALA A 56 -9.42 -34.37 1.11
CA ALA A 56 -10.06 -35.17 0.05
C ALA A 56 -10.53 -34.32 -1.14
N ASN A 57 -10.71 -33.00 -0.95
CA ASN A 57 -11.09 -32.06 -2.01
C ASN A 57 -9.90 -31.51 -2.78
N ARG A 58 -8.66 -31.90 -2.44
CA ARG A 58 -7.46 -31.40 -3.10
C ARG A 58 -7.38 -31.88 -4.55
N ILE A 59 -7.15 -30.95 -5.47
CA ILE A 59 -6.93 -31.28 -6.88
C ILE A 59 -5.50 -31.81 -7.03
N LEU A 60 -5.37 -33.10 -7.30
CA LEU A 60 -4.08 -33.80 -7.39
C LEU A 60 -3.56 -33.93 -8.83
N TYR A 61 -4.43 -33.81 -9.82
CA TYR A 61 -4.11 -34.04 -11.23
C TYR A 61 -4.77 -32.99 -12.12
N PRO A 62 -4.21 -32.72 -13.31
CA PRO A 62 -4.92 -31.98 -14.35
C PRO A 62 -6.24 -32.65 -14.71
N MET A 63 -7.33 -31.87 -14.74
CA MET A 63 -8.68 -32.34 -15.04
C MET A 63 -9.25 -31.58 -16.24
N LYS A 64 -9.92 -32.30 -17.14
CA LYS A 64 -10.63 -31.75 -18.30
C LYS A 64 -12.13 -31.89 -18.11
N ARG A 65 -12.86 -30.81 -18.31
CA ARG A 65 -14.33 -30.83 -18.27
C ARG A 65 -14.86 -31.65 -19.45
N THR A 66 -15.81 -32.55 -19.21
CA THR A 66 -16.36 -33.43 -20.25
C THR A 66 -17.72 -32.98 -20.78
N HIS A 67 -18.45 -32.15 -20.05
CA HIS A 67 -19.73 -31.58 -20.50
C HIS A 67 -19.63 -30.08 -20.78
N PRO A 68 -20.64 -29.48 -21.44
CA PRO A 68 -20.69 -28.04 -21.69
C PRO A 68 -20.67 -27.19 -20.41
N LYS A 69 -20.21 -25.94 -20.51
CA LYS A 69 -20.26 -24.98 -19.39
C LYS A 69 -21.72 -24.73 -19.02
N GLY A 70 -22.06 -24.80 -17.74
CA GLY A 70 -23.43 -24.59 -17.25
C GLY A 70 -24.32 -25.84 -17.20
N ALA A 71 -23.80 -27.01 -17.60
CA ALA A 71 -24.48 -28.27 -17.32
C ALA A 71 -24.57 -28.52 -15.80
N GLU A 72 -25.67 -29.12 -15.35
CA GLU A 72 -25.91 -29.47 -13.92
C GLU A 72 -24.76 -30.33 -13.36
N ASN A 73 -24.28 -31.29 -14.14
CA ASN A 73 -23.05 -32.01 -13.87
C ASN A 73 -21.98 -31.64 -14.90
N PRO A 74 -20.91 -30.91 -14.52
CA PRO A 74 -19.86 -30.50 -15.47
C PRO A 74 -19.06 -31.69 -16.02
N GLY A 75 -18.98 -32.80 -15.30
CA GLY A 75 -18.16 -33.96 -15.63
C GLY A 75 -16.66 -33.65 -15.71
N TRP A 76 -15.81 -34.52 -15.16
CA TRP A 76 -14.36 -34.31 -15.17
C TRP A 76 -13.63 -35.61 -15.48
N LYS A 77 -12.63 -35.51 -16.35
CA LYS A 77 -11.71 -36.60 -16.67
C LYS A 77 -10.28 -36.17 -16.38
N ARG A 78 -9.51 -37.03 -15.71
CA ARG A 78 -8.07 -36.83 -15.53
C ARG A 78 -7.35 -36.87 -16.88
N ILE A 79 -6.45 -35.94 -17.10
CA ILE A 79 -5.57 -35.88 -18.28
C ILE A 79 -4.10 -35.76 -17.85
N SER A 80 -3.17 -35.95 -18.79
CA SER A 80 -1.74 -35.75 -18.52
C SER A 80 -1.40 -34.25 -18.44
N TRP A 81 -0.28 -33.92 -17.81
CA TRP A 81 0.26 -32.56 -17.83
C TRP A 81 0.57 -32.09 -19.25
N GLU A 82 1.11 -32.97 -20.09
CA GLU A 82 1.41 -32.67 -21.50
C GLU A 82 0.14 -32.32 -22.29
N GLU A 83 -0.95 -33.09 -22.13
CA GLU A 83 -2.23 -32.78 -22.78
C GLU A 83 -2.78 -31.46 -22.27
N ALA A 84 -2.76 -31.22 -20.95
CA ALA A 84 -3.28 -30.00 -20.35
C ALA A 84 -2.55 -28.75 -20.87
N MET A 85 -1.21 -28.76 -20.82
CA MET A 85 -0.38 -27.65 -21.27
C MET A 85 -0.51 -27.42 -22.77
N SER A 86 -0.47 -28.47 -23.59
CA SER A 86 -0.61 -28.37 -25.05
C SER A 86 -1.99 -27.83 -25.44
N THR A 87 -3.04 -28.28 -24.75
CA THR A 87 -4.40 -27.79 -24.99
C THR A 87 -4.51 -26.30 -24.67
N ILE A 88 -4.00 -25.86 -23.51
CA ILE A 88 -4.06 -24.45 -23.09
C ILE A 88 -3.22 -23.58 -24.05
N ALA A 89 -1.99 -23.99 -24.35
CA ALA A 89 -1.11 -23.26 -25.26
C ALA A 89 -1.73 -23.13 -26.67
N GLY A 90 -2.27 -24.21 -27.23
CA GLY A 90 -2.91 -24.19 -28.54
C GLY A 90 -4.15 -23.27 -28.59
N GLN A 91 -4.93 -23.18 -27.51
CA GLN A 91 -6.06 -22.24 -27.45
C GLN A 91 -5.57 -20.79 -27.35
N LEU A 92 -4.56 -20.51 -26.52
CA LEU A 92 -3.97 -19.18 -26.40
C LEU A 92 -3.39 -18.70 -27.74
N GLU A 93 -2.65 -19.55 -28.45
CA GLU A 93 -2.12 -19.24 -29.78
C GLU A 93 -3.23 -19.01 -30.81
N LYS A 94 -4.29 -19.83 -30.76
CA LYS A 94 -5.45 -19.66 -31.63
C LYS A 94 -6.10 -18.28 -31.43
N PHE A 95 -6.40 -17.91 -30.18
CA PHE A 95 -7.02 -16.60 -29.88
C PHE A 95 -6.11 -15.44 -30.28
N LYS A 96 -4.81 -15.55 -29.97
CA LYS A 96 -3.83 -14.54 -30.40
C LYS A 96 -3.80 -14.36 -31.91
N ARG A 97 -3.83 -15.46 -32.68
CA ARG A 97 -3.82 -15.42 -34.15
C ARG A 97 -5.11 -14.87 -34.74
N GLU A 98 -6.25 -15.24 -34.19
CA GLU A 98 -7.57 -14.89 -34.76
C GLU A 98 -8.05 -13.49 -34.35
N ASN A 99 -7.71 -13.04 -33.13
CA ASN A 99 -8.30 -11.86 -32.51
C ASN A 99 -7.29 -10.95 -31.79
N GLY A 100 -5.99 -11.20 -31.92
CA GLY A 100 -4.96 -10.48 -31.18
C GLY A 100 -4.80 -10.97 -29.73
N ALA A 101 -3.68 -10.63 -29.10
CA ALA A 101 -3.37 -11.07 -27.74
C ALA A 101 -4.32 -10.45 -26.70
N GLU A 102 -4.83 -9.26 -27.00
CA GLU A 102 -5.84 -8.53 -26.23
C GLU A 102 -7.17 -9.25 -26.11
N SER A 103 -7.46 -10.26 -26.94
CA SER A 103 -8.67 -11.07 -26.81
C SER A 103 -8.69 -11.96 -25.55
N VAL A 104 -7.55 -12.13 -24.87
CA VAL A 104 -7.43 -12.99 -23.67
C VAL A 104 -7.22 -12.15 -22.42
N ALA A 105 -8.06 -12.35 -21.40
CA ALA A 105 -7.88 -11.77 -20.07
C ALA A 105 -7.23 -12.78 -19.11
N PHE A 106 -6.27 -12.31 -18.30
CA PHE A 106 -5.61 -13.08 -17.25
C PHE A 106 -6.13 -12.64 -15.88
N GLY A 107 -6.81 -13.56 -15.18
CA GLY A 107 -7.33 -13.34 -13.84
C GLY A 107 -6.38 -13.87 -12.76
N PHE A 108 -6.13 -13.05 -11.75
CA PHE A 108 -5.26 -13.36 -10.61
C PHE A 108 -6.03 -13.26 -9.30
N THR A 109 -5.83 -14.24 -8.41
CA THR A 109 -6.40 -14.22 -7.07
C THR A 109 -5.71 -13.20 -6.17
N SER A 110 -6.29 -12.91 -5.00
CA SER A 110 -5.61 -12.03 -4.03
C SER A 110 -4.38 -12.73 -3.40
N PRO A 111 -3.27 -12.02 -3.16
CA PRO A 111 -2.15 -12.51 -2.34
C PRO A 111 -2.53 -12.67 -0.85
N SER A 112 -3.66 -12.12 -0.41
CA SER A 112 -4.14 -12.14 0.98
C SER A 112 -5.00 -13.39 1.28
N GLY A 113 -4.52 -14.57 0.90
CA GLY A 113 -5.26 -15.84 1.06
C GLY A 113 -4.82 -16.96 0.14
N THR A 114 -3.82 -16.72 -0.72
CA THR A 114 -3.28 -17.69 -1.67
C THR A 114 -1.76 -17.57 -1.71
N PRO A 115 -1.03 -18.62 -2.15
CA PRO A 115 0.43 -18.56 -2.33
C PRO A 115 0.85 -17.68 -3.52
N LEU A 116 -0.07 -16.92 -4.12
CA LEU A 116 0.19 -16.16 -5.33
C LEU A 116 1.29 -15.11 -5.16
N SER A 117 1.51 -14.59 -3.95
CA SER A 117 2.61 -13.65 -3.68
C SER A 117 3.98 -14.13 -4.15
N ASP A 118 4.21 -15.44 -4.17
CA ASP A 118 5.52 -16.01 -4.54
C ASP A 118 5.63 -16.27 -6.06
N ALA A 119 4.49 -16.28 -6.77
CA ALA A 119 4.41 -16.60 -8.20
C ALA A 119 4.01 -15.42 -9.09
N ILE A 120 3.49 -14.33 -8.52
CA ILE A 120 2.87 -13.23 -9.27
C ILE A 120 3.80 -12.64 -10.33
N GLU A 121 5.07 -12.41 -10.00
CA GLU A 121 6.06 -11.86 -10.94
C GLU A 121 6.29 -12.76 -12.16
N TRP A 122 6.33 -14.08 -11.95
CA TRP A 122 6.48 -15.05 -13.03
C TRP A 122 5.25 -15.10 -13.93
N LEU A 123 4.07 -15.00 -13.34
CA LEU A 123 2.80 -14.96 -14.06
C LEU A 123 2.67 -13.67 -14.87
N GLU A 124 2.98 -12.52 -14.29
CA GLU A 124 2.96 -11.25 -14.99
C GLU A 124 3.99 -11.21 -16.13
N ARG A 125 5.19 -11.79 -15.92
CA ARG A 125 6.18 -11.96 -16.99
C ARG A 125 5.62 -12.79 -18.14
N PHE A 126 4.93 -13.89 -17.85
CA PHE A 126 4.26 -14.69 -18.87
C PHE A 126 3.21 -13.87 -19.65
N VAL A 127 2.35 -13.10 -18.95
CA VAL A 127 1.33 -12.26 -19.60
C VAL A 127 1.96 -11.18 -20.49
N ARG A 128 3.03 -10.53 -20.02
CA ARG A 128 3.80 -9.53 -20.78
C ARG A 128 4.39 -10.12 -22.06
N ILE A 129 4.95 -11.34 -21.99
CA ILE A 129 5.49 -12.05 -23.16
C ILE A 129 4.36 -12.49 -24.11
N TYR A 130 3.24 -12.96 -23.57
CA TYR A 130 2.07 -13.29 -24.37
C TYR A 130 1.53 -12.06 -25.11
N GLY A 131 1.59 -10.88 -24.49
CA GLY A 131 1.28 -9.58 -25.08
C GLY A 131 -0.15 -9.09 -24.83
N SER A 132 -0.87 -9.67 -23.86
CA SER A 132 -2.20 -9.17 -23.51
C SER A 132 -2.11 -8.00 -22.54
N PRO A 133 -2.80 -6.87 -22.78
CA PRO A 133 -2.96 -5.80 -21.80
C PRO A 133 -3.99 -6.14 -20.72
N ASN A 134 -4.79 -7.20 -20.89
CA ASN A 134 -5.94 -7.48 -20.05
C ASN A 134 -5.56 -8.34 -18.85
N THR A 135 -5.18 -7.68 -17.75
CA THR A 135 -4.95 -8.31 -16.45
C THR A 135 -6.04 -7.89 -15.45
N SER A 136 -6.57 -8.85 -14.72
CA SER A 136 -7.57 -8.63 -13.67
C SER A 136 -7.04 -9.19 -12.36
N TYR A 137 -6.80 -8.31 -11.40
CA TYR A 137 -6.34 -8.70 -10.07
C TYR A 137 -7.50 -8.64 -9.10
N GLY A 138 -7.64 -9.66 -8.27
CA GLY A 138 -8.46 -9.59 -7.06
C GLY A 138 -7.85 -8.60 -6.07
N THR A 139 -8.22 -7.32 -6.18
CA THR A 139 -7.86 -6.29 -5.20
C THR A 139 -9.04 -6.00 -4.30
N GLU A 140 -8.81 -6.02 -2.99
CA GLU A 140 -9.83 -5.63 -2.02
C GLU A 140 -9.91 -4.09 -1.95
N ILE A 141 -11.11 -3.54 -1.77
CA ILE A 141 -11.33 -2.10 -1.54
C ILE A 141 -10.46 -1.61 -0.37
N CYS A 142 -10.26 -2.43 0.66
CA CYS A 142 -9.42 -2.11 1.80
C CYS A 142 -7.90 -2.07 1.50
N ASN A 143 -7.45 -2.65 0.38
CA ASN A 143 -6.03 -2.69 0.04
C ASN A 143 -5.63 -1.62 -0.99
N TRP A 144 -6.44 -1.42 -2.04
CA TRP A 144 -6.10 -0.54 -3.16
C TRP A 144 -5.79 0.91 -2.73
N HIS A 145 -6.66 1.51 -1.92
CA HIS A 145 -6.50 2.90 -1.48
C HIS A 145 -5.21 3.12 -0.70
N LYS A 146 -4.85 2.19 0.19
CA LYS A 146 -3.62 2.24 0.98
C LYS A 146 -2.37 2.15 0.11
N ASP A 147 -2.38 1.28 -0.90
CA ASP A 147 -1.21 1.03 -1.76
C ASP A 147 -0.96 2.17 -2.76
N VAL A 148 -2.01 2.91 -3.15
CA VAL A 148 -1.92 3.98 -4.15
C VAL A 148 -1.79 5.37 -3.52
N ALA A 149 -2.57 5.69 -2.48
CA ALA A 149 -2.58 7.04 -1.90
C ALA A 149 -1.20 7.46 -1.36
N HIS A 150 -0.47 6.54 -0.73
CA HIS A 150 0.89 6.83 -0.22
C HIS A 150 1.86 7.20 -1.35
N ARG A 151 1.68 6.64 -2.56
CA ARG A 151 2.51 6.97 -3.72
C ARG A 151 2.24 8.38 -4.25
N TRP A 152 1.00 8.84 -4.20
CA TRP A 152 0.66 10.21 -4.61
C TRP A 152 1.21 11.25 -3.65
N THR A 153 1.25 10.97 -2.35
CA THR A 153 1.74 11.91 -1.34
C THR A 153 3.25 11.85 -1.14
N PHE A 154 3.83 10.65 -1.06
CA PHE A 154 5.24 10.44 -0.67
C PHE A 154 6.11 9.83 -1.77
N GLY A 155 5.54 9.50 -2.94
CA GLY A 155 6.29 8.87 -4.04
C GLY A 155 6.66 7.39 -3.80
N CYS A 156 6.31 6.81 -2.65
CA CYS A 156 6.66 5.45 -2.26
C CYS A 156 5.44 4.65 -1.74
N GLY A 157 5.62 3.35 -1.53
CA GLY A 157 4.61 2.52 -0.87
C GLY A 157 4.61 2.73 0.64
N ILE A 158 3.50 2.38 1.32
CA ILE A 158 3.40 2.53 2.77
C ILE A 158 4.53 1.77 3.50
N PRO A 159 5.31 2.42 4.37
CA PRO A 159 6.35 1.75 5.14
C PRO A 159 5.75 0.84 6.21
N VAL A 160 6.56 -0.06 6.74
CA VAL A 160 6.16 -0.90 7.88
C VAL A 160 6.27 -0.07 9.16
N ALA A 161 5.17 0.07 9.90
CA ALA A 161 5.14 0.80 11.16
C ALA A 161 5.92 0.05 12.26
N ASP A 162 6.76 0.79 13.00
CA ASP A 162 7.50 0.27 14.15
C ASP A 162 6.71 0.41 15.45
N TYR A 163 5.67 -0.41 15.59
CA TYR A 163 4.78 -0.36 16.75
C TYR A 163 5.46 -0.61 18.09
N SER A 164 6.61 -1.31 18.11
CA SER A 164 7.26 -1.71 19.38
C SER A 164 7.98 -0.55 20.07
N HIS A 165 8.37 0.48 19.32
CA HIS A 165 9.14 1.64 19.79
C HIS A 165 8.34 2.95 19.74
N ALA A 166 7.04 2.90 19.47
CA ALA A 166 6.18 4.09 19.39
C ALA A 166 5.68 4.52 20.78
N ASP A 167 5.60 5.83 21.04
CA ASP A 167 4.92 6.38 22.23
C ASP A 167 3.40 6.50 22.04
N LEU A 168 2.95 6.57 20.78
CA LEU A 168 1.55 6.65 20.37
C LEU A 168 1.32 5.75 19.17
N ILE A 169 0.30 4.90 19.27
CA ILE A 169 -0.15 4.01 18.21
C ILE A 169 -1.57 4.41 17.81
N LEU A 170 -1.73 4.80 16.53
CA LEU A 170 -3.03 5.09 15.94
C LEU A 170 -3.41 3.96 14.97
N LEU A 171 -4.46 3.21 15.32
CA LEU A 171 -5.05 2.21 14.41
C LEU A 171 -6.29 2.81 13.77
N TRP A 172 -6.21 3.13 12.49
CA TRP A 172 -7.30 3.76 11.75
C TRP A 172 -7.86 2.78 10.71
N GLY A 173 -9.07 2.25 10.94
CA GLY A 173 -9.68 1.23 10.09
C GLY A 173 -8.86 -0.06 9.99
N HIS A 174 -8.03 -0.36 10.99
CA HIS A 174 -7.09 -1.48 10.98
C HIS A 174 -7.25 -2.37 12.22
N ASN A 175 -7.50 -3.66 12.02
CA ASN A 175 -7.68 -4.64 13.09
C ASN A 175 -6.62 -5.77 13.04
N PRO A 176 -5.37 -5.48 13.46
CA PRO A 176 -4.25 -6.42 13.35
C PRO A 176 -4.43 -7.69 14.18
N ALA A 177 -5.26 -7.68 15.23
CA ALA A 177 -5.57 -8.87 16.02
C ALA A 177 -6.20 -10.00 15.17
N ASN A 178 -6.91 -9.64 14.08
CA ASN A 178 -7.54 -10.60 13.18
C ASN A 178 -6.84 -10.70 11.83
N THR A 179 -6.14 -9.63 11.40
CA THR A 179 -5.59 -9.53 10.04
C THR A 179 -4.07 -9.68 9.98
N TRP A 180 -3.35 -9.40 11.07
CA TRP A 180 -1.88 -9.41 11.08
C TRP A 180 -1.29 -9.64 12.49
N LEU A 181 -1.24 -10.90 12.93
CA LEU A 181 -0.84 -11.26 14.29
C LEU A 181 0.57 -10.79 14.69
N ALA A 182 1.52 -10.73 13.74
CA ALA A 182 2.85 -10.19 14.02
C ALA A 182 2.79 -8.69 14.41
N GLN A 183 1.96 -7.89 13.75
CA GLN A 183 1.73 -6.50 14.13
C GLN A 183 0.98 -6.39 15.45
N ALA A 184 -0.02 -7.25 15.68
CA ALA A 184 -0.70 -7.30 16.98
C ALA A 184 0.27 -7.56 18.14
N SER A 185 1.24 -8.46 17.94
CA SER A 185 2.31 -8.70 18.92
C SER A 185 3.19 -7.46 19.12
N ALA A 186 3.59 -6.78 18.04
CA ALA A 186 4.40 -5.56 18.13
C ALA A 186 3.67 -4.41 18.83
N ILE A 187 2.35 -4.26 18.58
CA ILE A 187 1.49 -3.30 19.29
C ILE A 187 1.42 -3.64 20.79
N GLY A 188 1.30 -4.92 21.13
CA GLY A 188 1.37 -5.37 22.53
C GLY A 188 2.70 -4.99 23.19
N THR A 189 3.82 -5.20 22.51
CA THR A 189 5.14 -4.76 22.99
C THR A 189 5.20 -3.25 23.21
N GLY A 190 4.79 -2.44 22.23
CA GLY A 190 4.79 -0.98 22.37
C GLY A 190 3.93 -0.51 23.55
N ARG A 191 2.73 -1.08 23.72
CA ARG A 191 1.86 -0.79 24.86
C ARG A 191 2.49 -1.16 26.20
N ASN A 192 3.16 -2.31 26.29
CA ASN A 192 3.90 -2.70 27.49
C ASN A 192 5.06 -1.74 27.80
N ASN A 193 5.63 -1.10 26.77
CA ASN A 193 6.65 -0.06 26.91
C ASN A 193 6.07 1.33 27.25
N GLY A 194 4.74 1.46 27.32
CA GLY A 194 4.05 2.70 27.71
C GLY A 194 3.27 3.40 26.60
N ALA A 195 3.28 2.87 25.37
CA ALA A 195 2.60 3.48 24.24
C ALA A 195 1.11 3.67 24.50
N LYS A 196 0.58 4.85 24.16
CA LYS A 196 -0.87 5.08 24.12
C LYS A 196 -1.46 4.49 22.85
N LEU A 197 -2.64 3.89 22.96
CA LEU A 197 -3.37 3.31 21.83
C LEU A 197 -4.62 4.15 21.55
N ILE A 198 -4.75 4.64 20.32
CA ILE A 198 -5.98 5.23 19.78
C ILE A 198 -6.49 4.34 18.66
N VAL A 199 -7.79 4.08 18.65
CA VAL A 199 -8.43 3.30 17.59
C VAL A 199 -9.56 4.11 16.98
N VAL A 200 -9.51 4.29 15.66
CA VAL A 200 -10.61 4.82 14.85
C VAL A 200 -11.23 3.66 14.09
N ASP A 201 -12.40 3.23 14.51
CA ASP A 201 -13.11 2.11 13.90
C ASP A 201 -14.60 2.22 14.25
N PRO A 202 -15.54 2.04 13.30
CA PRO A 202 -16.98 1.99 13.61
C PRO A 202 -17.37 0.79 14.49
N ARG A 203 -16.45 -0.16 14.71
CA ARG A 203 -16.71 -1.40 15.46
C ARG A 203 -15.90 -1.43 16.76
N PRO A 204 -16.47 -1.98 17.83
CA PRO A 204 -15.75 -2.25 19.08
C PRO A 204 -14.85 -3.48 18.94
N THR A 205 -13.77 -3.37 18.15
CA THR A 205 -12.76 -4.43 18.01
C THR A 205 -12.07 -4.69 19.36
N PRO A 206 -11.40 -5.86 19.55
CA PRO A 206 -10.68 -6.13 20.80
C PRO A 206 -9.69 -5.02 21.18
N LEU A 207 -8.95 -4.50 20.19
CA LEU A 207 -8.02 -3.39 20.42
C LEU A 207 -8.73 -2.06 20.69
N ALA A 208 -9.90 -1.80 20.08
CA ALA A 208 -10.70 -0.61 20.38
C ALA A 208 -11.18 -0.61 21.85
N LYS A 209 -11.62 -1.78 22.35
CA LYS A 209 -12.10 -1.92 23.74
C LYS A 209 -11.01 -1.69 24.78
N GLU A 210 -9.75 -1.90 24.42
CA GLU A 210 -8.60 -1.71 25.28
C GLU A 210 -7.84 -0.40 25.00
N ALA A 211 -8.30 0.39 24.02
CA ALA A 211 -7.66 1.63 23.62
C ALA A 211 -7.79 2.69 24.71
N ASN A 212 -6.83 3.61 24.76
CA ASN A 212 -6.94 4.81 25.56
C ASN A 212 -8.04 5.73 25.04
N ALA A 213 -8.24 5.75 23.73
CA ALA A 213 -9.39 6.39 23.08
C ALA A 213 -9.89 5.53 21.93
N TRP A 214 -11.19 5.26 21.92
CA TRP A 214 -11.89 4.69 20.78
C TRP A 214 -12.78 5.76 20.15
N LEU A 215 -12.53 6.04 18.88
CA LEU A 215 -13.28 6.99 18.07
C LEU A 215 -14.21 6.19 17.15
N ASP A 216 -15.47 6.09 17.57
CA ASP A 216 -16.55 5.42 16.84
C ASP A 216 -17.08 6.34 15.73
N VAL A 217 -16.42 6.31 14.57
CA VAL A 217 -16.76 7.13 13.41
C VAL A 217 -17.87 6.48 12.58
N ASN A 218 -18.70 7.30 11.94
CA ASN A 218 -19.62 6.78 10.93
C ASN A 218 -18.82 6.26 9.72
N PRO A 219 -19.16 5.09 9.16
CA PRO A 219 -18.47 4.55 7.99
C PRO A 219 -18.38 5.57 6.84
N GLY A 220 -17.17 5.86 6.36
CA GLY A 220 -16.92 6.80 5.27
C GLY A 220 -16.75 8.26 5.69
N THR A 221 -16.75 8.56 7.00
CA THR A 221 -16.54 9.92 7.53
C THR A 221 -15.13 10.19 8.07
N ASP A 222 -14.20 9.25 7.88
CA ASP A 222 -12.82 9.32 8.35
C ASP A 222 -12.10 10.61 7.91
N GLY A 223 -12.37 11.07 6.68
CA GLY A 223 -11.80 12.31 6.16
C GLY A 223 -12.18 13.55 6.97
N ALA A 224 -13.42 13.62 7.47
CA ALA A 224 -13.86 14.72 8.32
C ALA A 224 -13.15 14.72 9.67
N LEU A 225 -12.94 13.54 10.27
CA LEU A 225 -12.15 13.40 11.49
C LEU A 225 -10.68 13.80 11.26
N ALA A 226 -10.07 13.32 10.18
CA ALA A 226 -8.68 13.66 9.84
C ALA A 226 -8.49 15.17 9.64
N LEU A 227 -9.37 15.82 8.90
CA LEU A 227 -9.34 17.28 8.70
C LEU A 227 -9.62 18.04 10.00
N GLY A 228 -10.52 17.55 10.86
CA GLY A 228 -10.77 18.14 12.17
C GLY A 228 -9.55 18.08 13.09
N LEU A 229 -8.84 16.94 13.11
CA LEU A 229 -7.58 16.80 13.85
C LEU A 229 -6.50 17.73 13.29
N SER A 230 -6.34 17.80 11.97
CA SER A 230 -5.40 18.72 11.32
C SER A 230 -5.72 20.19 11.64
N HIS A 231 -7.00 20.57 11.60
CA HIS A 231 -7.45 21.92 11.95
C HIS A 231 -7.04 22.29 13.38
N LEU A 232 -7.26 21.40 14.36
CA LEU A 232 -6.87 21.66 15.75
C LEU A 232 -5.34 21.73 15.92
N LEU A 233 -4.57 20.97 15.14
CA LEU A 233 -3.11 21.06 15.17
C LEU A 233 -2.61 22.40 14.62
N VAL A 234 -3.20 22.89 13.53
CA VAL A 234 -2.84 24.18 12.92
C VAL A 234 -3.31 25.34 13.80
N GLU A 235 -4.59 25.38 14.17
CA GLU A 235 -5.19 26.44 14.98
C GLU A 235 -4.45 26.64 16.32
N ARG A 236 -4.00 25.55 16.93
CA ARG A 236 -3.31 25.58 18.23
C ARG A 236 -1.79 25.59 18.12
N ASN A 237 -1.26 25.65 16.90
CA ASN A 237 0.18 25.69 16.63
C ASN A 237 0.95 24.46 17.20
N LEU A 238 0.36 23.27 17.11
CA LEU A 238 0.85 22.00 17.69
C LEU A 238 1.53 21.07 16.66
N PHE A 239 1.87 21.57 15.47
CA PHE A 239 2.58 20.80 14.45
C PHE A 239 4.08 21.13 14.43
N ASN A 240 4.88 20.23 13.86
CA ASN A 240 6.30 20.49 13.67
C ASN A 240 6.52 21.42 12.47
N HIS A 241 6.72 22.70 12.75
CA HIS A 241 6.97 23.75 11.75
C HIS A 241 8.13 23.44 10.82
N GLU A 242 9.25 23.00 11.39
CA GLU A 242 10.44 22.68 10.62
C GLU A 242 10.16 21.53 9.65
N PHE A 243 9.47 20.49 10.12
CA PHE A 243 9.07 19.38 9.27
C PHE A 243 8.17 19.83 8.13
N VAL A 244 7.11 20.60 8.42
CA VAL A 244 6.17 21.08 7.40
C VAL A 244 6.91 21.94 6.36
N ARG A 245 7.74 22.87 6.81
CA ARG A 245 8.54 23.74 5.94
C ARG A 245 9.50 22.96 5.04
N ASN A 246 10.22 22.01 5.62
CA ASN A 246 11.35 21.38 4.95
C ASN A 246 11.02 20.08 4.21
N TRP A 247 9.93 19.40 4.55
CA TRP A 247 9.64 18.05 4.06
C TRP A 247 8.26 17.92 3.42
N THR A 248 7.53 19.02 3.28
CA THR A 248 6.23 19.04 2.61
C THR A 248 6.19 20.10 1.50
N ASN A 249 5.04 20.22 0.86
CA ASN A 249 4.70 21.30 -0.07
C ASN A 249 4.01 22.49 0.63
N GLY A 250 3.88 22.49 1.95
CA GLY A 250 3.27 23.56 2.75
C GLY A 250 3.74 24.98 2.39
N PRO A 251 5.05 25.26 2.30
CA PRO A 251 5.53 26.62 2.02
C PRO A 251 5.45 27.04 0.54
N LEU A 252 5.05 26.13 -0.36
CA LEU A 252 5.08 26.42 -1.80
C LEU A 252 4.00 27.45 -2.15
N LEU A 253 4.41 28.47 -2.89
CA LEU A 253 3.55 29.57 -3.30
C LEU A 253 2.47 29.11 -4.30
N VAL A 254 1.21 29.49 -4.04
CA VAL A 254 0.06 29.23 -4.91
C VAL A 254 -0.54 30.53 -5.40
N ARG A 255 -0.77 30.66 -6.72
CA ARG A 255 -1.28 31.89 -7.32
C ARG A 255 -2.78 32.05 -7.07
N ASN A 256 -3.21 33.26 -6.71
CA ASN A 256 -4.62 33.52 -6.39
C ASN A 256 -5.51 33.61 -7.64
N ASP A 257 -4.91 33.89 -8.80
CA ASP A 257 -5.64 34.07 -10.06
C ASP A 257 -6.11 32.74 -10.68
N ASN A 258 -5.37 31.64 -10.46
CA ASN A 258 -5.65 30.36 -11.10
C ASN A 258 -5.54 29.12 -10.20
N GLY A 259 -5.05 29.26 -8.96
CA GLY A 259 -4.91 28.15 -8.01
C GLY A 259 -3.77 27.17 -8.32
N TYR A 260 -2.91 27.47 -9.29
CA TYR A 260 -1.70 26.68 -9.58
C TYR A 260 -0.51 27.17 -8.76
N PHE A 261 0.47 26.29 -8.53
CA PHE A 261 1.75 26.69 -7.94
C PHE A 261 2.42 27.76 -8.79
N LEU A 262 2.96 28.79 -8.14
CA LEU A 262 3.82 29.77 -8.78
C LEU A 262 5.15 29.11 -9.14
N ARG A 263 5.54 29.22 -10.40
CA ARG A 263 6.77 28.62 -10.92
C ARG A 263 7.80 29.67 -11.29
N GLU A 264 9.06 29.27 -11.31
CA GLU A 264 10.16 30.10 -11.78
C GLU A 264 9.92 30.74 -13.16
N LYS A 265 9.33 30.00 -14.11
CA LYS A 265 9.03 30.55 -15.45
C LYS A 265 7.87 31.54 -15.49
N ASP A 266 7.02 31.55 -14.46
CA ASP A 266 6.00 32.60 -14.33
C ASP A 266 6.64 33.95 -13.99
N ILE A 267 7.78 33.95 -13.29
CA ILE A 267 8.53 35.16 -12.90
C ILE A 267 9.53 35.55 -13.99
N ASN A 268 10.27 34.56 -14.50
CA ASN A 268 11.26 34.74 -15.56
C ASN A 268 11.03 33.71 -16.68
N PRO A 269 10.33 34.07 -17.76
CA PRO A 269 10.06 33.15 -18.88
C PRO A 269 11.33 32.63 -19.59
N LEU A 270 12.47 33.31 -19.42
CA LEU A 270 13.75 32.91 -19.97
C LEU A 270 14.55 31.98 -19.04
N ALA A 271 14.00 31.60 -17.88
CA ALA A 271 14.65 30.66 -16.97
C ALA A 271 14.88 29.30 -17.65
N ILE A 272 16.07 28.74 -17.41
CA ILE A 272 16.46 27.44 -17.96
C ILE A 272 15.63 26.32 -17.30
N SER A 273 15.51 26.39 -15.98
CA SER A 273 14.67 25.51 -15.17
C SER A 273 13.25 26.07 -14.99
N ASN A 274 12.37 25.28 -14.36
CA ASN A 274 11.03 25.72 -13.99
C ASN A 274 10.71 25.33 -12.55
N ARG A 275 11.51 25.79 -11.57
CA ARG A 275 11.42 25.33 -10.17
C ARG A 275 10.15 25.79 -9.44
N TYR A 276 9.85 25.13 -8.32
CA TYR A 276 8.84 25.63 -7.36
C TYR A 276 9.37 26.86 -6.63
N THR A 277 8.46 27.69 -6.12
CA THR A 277 8.80 28.95 -5.43
C THR A 277 8.30 28.94 -3.99
N VAL A 278 9.04 29.63 -3.11
CA VAL A 278 8.69 29.92 -1.72
C VAL A 278 8.99 31.38 -1.39
N TRP A 279 8.37 31.92 -0.35
CA TRP A 279 8.74 33.23 0.18
C TRP A 279 9.77 33.08 1.30
N ASP A 280 10.93 33.72 1.16
CA ASP A 280 11.95 33.78 2.19
C ASP A 280 11.64 34.94 3.14
N GLU A 281 11.22 34.65 4.38
CA GLU A 281 10.88 35.66 5.37
C GLU A 281 12.08 36.50 5.82
N HIS A 282 13.29 35.94 5.77
CA HIS A 282 14.48 36.66 6.20
C HIS A 282 14.88 37.72 5.16
N ASN A 283 14.90 37.32 3.89
CA ASN A 283 15.31 38.21 2.79
C ASN A 283 14.15 38.97 2.15
N GLN A 284 12.90 38.67 2.54
CA GLN A 284 11.67 39.28 2.02
C GLN A 284 11.59 39.20 0.49
N GLN A 285 11.85 38.02 -0.06
CA GLN A 285 11.87 37.78 -1.51
C GLN A 285 11.45 36.36 -1.87
N VAL A 286 11.07 36.16 -3.13
CA VAL A 286 10.84 34.83 -3.69
C VAL A 286 12.17 34.09 -3.86
N THR A 287 12.21 32.86 -3.40
CA THR A 287 13.32 31.92 -3.59
C THR A 287 12.83 30.66 -4.29
N PHE A 288 13.73 29.97 -5.00
CA PHE A 288 13.43 28.77 -5.78
C PHE A 288 13.86 27.51 -5.03
N ILE A 289 13.00 26.49 -5.02
CA ILE A 289 13.30 25.19 -4.43
C ILE A 289 13.68 24.19 -5.53
N ASP A 290 14.77 23.48 -5.31
CA ASP A 290 15.07 22.24 -6.02
C ASP A 290 14.28 21.08 -5.38
N SER A 291 13.27 20.60 -6.08
CA SER A 291 12.43 19.48 -5.63
C SER A 291 13.01 18.11 -5.96
N GLU A 292 14.04 18.02 -6.80
CA GLU A 292 14.65 16.75 -7.22
C GLU A 292 15.76 16.33 -6.25
N THR A 293 16.49 17.29 -5.69
CA THR A 293 17.64 17.03 -4.79
C THR A 293 17.48 17.74 -3.43
N ARG A 294 16.45 17.35 -2.67
CA ARG A 294 16.23 17.88 -1.32
C ARG A 294 17.20 17.21 -0.32
N THR A 295 18.19 17.97 0.15
CA THR A 295 19.20 17.61 1.15
C THR A 295 19.21 18.67 2.25
N GLU A 296 19.90 18.44 3.36
CA GLU A 296 20.04 19.44 4.43
C GLU A 296 20.58 20.80 3.93
N GLU A 297 21.43 20.78 2.89
CA GLU A 297 22.03 21.97 2.28
C GLU A 297 21.06 22.74 1.37
N THR A 298 20.03 22.08 0.85
CA THR A 298 19.02 22.69 -0.05
C THR A 298 17.72 23.05 0.66
N LEU A 299 17.68 22.89 2.00
CA LEU A 299 16.54 23.31 2.80
C LEU A 299 16.40 24.83 2.80
N THR A 300 15.15 25.28 2.96
CA THR A 300 14.77 26.69 3.06
C THR A 300 14.19 26.94 4.45
N PRO A 301 15.02 27.00 5.49
CA PRO A 301 14.54 27.10 6.87
C PRO A 301 13.80 28.42 7.15
N THR A 302 13.98 29.43 6.30
CA THR A 302 13.31 30.73 6.36
C THR A 302 12.08 30.83 5.45
N ALA A 303 11.67 29.72 4.81
CA ALA A 303 10.45 29.72 4.00
C ALA A 303 9.22 29.98 4.88
N ALA A 304 8.44 31.00 4.51
CA ALA A 304 7.19 31.29 5.17
C ALA A 304 6.25 30.09 5.08
N LEU A 305 5.50 29.84 6.15
CA LEU A 305 4.37 28.92 6.13
C LEU A 305 3.06 29.66 5.95
N GLU A 306 2.90 30.85 6.54
CA GLU A 306 1.64 31.57 6.54
C GLU A 306 1.79 32.93 5.84
N GLY A 307 0.71 33.42 5.24
CA GLY A 307 0.60 34.81 4.79
C GLY A 307 0.24 34.98 3.31
N ASN A 308 0.20 36.24 2.89
CA ASN A 308 -0.06 36.62 1.51
C ASN A 308 1.09 37.50 1.02
N VAL A 309 1.58 37.24 -0.18
CA VAL A 309 2.66 38.00 -0.80
C VAL A 309 2.26 38.43 -2.20
N GLU A 310 2.73 39.61 -2.60
CA GLU A 310 2.59 40.07 -3.99
C GLU A 310 3.86 39.73 -4.74
N VAL A 311 3.72 38.98 -5.84
CA VAL A 311 4.85 38.62 -6.69
C VAL A 311 4.61 39.16 -8.10
N ALA A 312 5.60 39.87 -8.61
CA ALA A 312 5.62 40.33 -9.98
C ALA A 312 5.85 39.13 -10.93
N ILE A 313 4.86 38.83 -11.77
CA ILE A 313 4.95 37.77 -12.79
C ILE A 313 5.10 38.39 -14.18
N ALA A 314 5.75 37.67 -15.08
CA ALA A 314 5.82 38.04 -16.48
C ALA A 314 4.52 37.62 -17.18
N ASP A 315 3.68 38.60 -17.52
CA ASP A 315 2.55 38.32 -18.41
C ASP A 315 3.09 38.18 -19.85
N GLY A 316 2.42 37.42 -20.71
CA GLY A 316 2.82 37.03 -22.08
C GLY A 316 3.18 38.16 -23.06
N ALA A 317 3.30 39.40 -22.58
CA ALA A 317 3.97 40.52 -23.21
C ALA A 317 4.65 41.43 -22.17
N LYS A 318 5.95 41.23 -21.89
CA LYS A 318 6.95 42.18 -21.35
C LYS A 318 6.59 43.08 -20.14
N ASN A 319 5.47 42.87 -19.45
CA ASN A 319 5.02 43.68 -18.32
C ASN A 319 4.84 42.82 -17.07
N PHE A 320 5.26 43.39 -15.94
CA PHE A 320 5.05 42.83 -14.62
C PHE A 320 3.68 43.27 -14.09
N LEU A 321 2.82 42.32 -13.74
CA LEU A 321 1.58 42.60 -13.01
C LEU A 321 1.71 42.05 -11.58
N PRO A 322 1.46 42.85 -10.53
CA PRO A 322 1.40 42.35 -9.17
C PRO A 322 0.14 41.50 -9.00
N ASN A 323 0.33 40.20 -8.77
CA ASN A 323 -0.75 39.28 -8.42
C ASN A 323 -0.52 38.76 -6.99
N GLY A 324 -1.60 38.68 -6.21
CA GLY A 324 -1.56 38.08 -4.89
C GLY A 324 -1.31 36.57 -4.98
N VAL A 325 -0.53 36.06 -4.02
CA VAL A 325 -0.12 34.66 -3.90
C VAL A 325 -0.26 34.24 -2.44
N PHE A 326 -0.85 33.07 -2.20
CA PHE A 326 -1.03 32.50 -0.86
C PHE A 326 0.19 31.69 -0.40
N ILE A 327 0.38 31.70 0.92
CA ILE A 327 1.14 30.74 1.71
C ILE A 327 0.17 30.24 2.79
N PHE A 328 0.12 28.91 3.03
CA PHE A 328 -0.89 28.29 3.89
C PHE A 328 -0.57 28.39 5.38
#